data_AF-K0S908-F1
#
_entry.id   AF-K0S908-F1
#
_cell.length_a   1.000
_cell.length_b   1.000
_cell.length_c   1.000
_cell.angle_alpha   90.00
_cell.angle_beta   90.00
_cell.angle_gamma   90.00
#
_symmetry.space_group_name_H-M   'P 1'
#
loop_
_entity.id
_entity.type
_entity.pdbx_description
1 polymer ?
#
loop_
_entity_poly.entity_id
_entity_poly.type
_entity_poly.pdbx_seq_one_letter_code
_entity_poly.pdbx_strand_id
1 'polypeptide(L)'
;MTLGNTVLIHFNDVYNVEKSPRFIHRVKATRSNCRSLGRSTLTVFSGDCFSPSIMSTILGGEQMAPALNLLDIDVACLGNHDLDFGISKFKYLVKKCNFPWLCSNAREIGTGDQLAGCCEYIVLDKREEGGAKLLFIGLVEHGWLDTLASVEPSQLMFEDPIDYIKRRVPELKEKYQDIDGVVAVTHQRMPNDVALALNGKPHI
;
A
#
# COMPACT_ATOMS: atom_id res chain seq x y z
N MET A 1 -1.81 -14.75 5.08
CA MET A 1 -0.50 -15.40 4.82
C MET A 1 0.37 -15.28 6.07
N THR A 2 1.20 -16.28 6.39
CA THR A 2 2.16 -16.22 7.50
C THR A 2 3.59 -16.20 6.96
N LEU A 3 4.39 -15.18 7.32
CA LEU A 3 5.85 -15.18 7.13
C LEU A 3 6.50 -15.31 8.50
N GLY A 4 7.05 -16.50 8.80
CA GLY A 4 7.36 -16.89 10.16
C GLY A 4 6.08 -16.85 11.03
N ASN A 5 6.14 -16.16 12.16
CA ASN A 5 5.03 -15.99 13.10
C ASN A 5 4.27 -14.66 12.90
N THR A 6 4.51 -13.97 11.78
CA THR A 6 3.79 -12.74 11.39
C THR A 6 2.57 -13.06 10.54
N VAL A 7 1.41 -12.52 10.92
CA VAL A 7 0.15 -12.60 10.17
C VAL A 7 -0.11 -11.29 9.45
N LEU A 8 -0.24 -11.32 8.12
CA LEU A 8 -0.70 -10.18 7.34
C LEU A 8 -2.23 -10.16 7.28
N ILE A 9 -2.84 -9.09 7.78
CA ILE A 9 -4.27 -8.81 7.68
C ILE A 9 -4.42 -7.78 6.56
N HIS A 10 -4.92 -8.21 5.41
CA HIS A 10 -4.98 -7.40 4.21
C HIS A 10 -6.41 -7.06 3.80
N PHE A 11 -6.59 -5.87 3.25
CA PHE A 11 -7.80 -5.44 2.56
C PHE A 11 -7.46 -4.43 1.46
N ASN A 12 -8.40 -4.21 0.55
CA ASN A 12 -8.31 -3.29 -0.58
C ASN A 12 -9.70 -2.77 -0.94
N ASP A 13 -9.78 -1.76 -1.81
CA ASP A 13 -11.02 -1.38 -2.50
C ASP A 13 -12.20 -1.09 -1.55
N VAL A 14 -11.97 -0.17 -0.60
CA VAL A 14 -12.95 0.19 0.44
C VAL A 14 -13.50 1.59 0.23
N TYR A 15 -14.61 1.68 -0.51
CA TYR A 15 -15.14 2.95 -0.98
C TYR A 15 -16.16 3.64 -0.05
N ASN A 16 -16.75 2.89 0.89
CA ASN A 16 -17.95 3.28 1.62
C ASN A 16 -17.72 3.24 3.15
N VAL A 17 -18.03 4.32 3.85
CA VAL A 17 -17.76 4.48 5.30
C VAL A 17 -18.88 3.92 6.18
N GLU A 18 -20.07 3.68 5.64
CA GLU A 18 -21.28 3.30 6.39
C GLU A 18 -21.11 1.96 7.13
N LYS A 19 -20.33 1.04 6.56
CA LYS A 19 -20.03 -0.26 7.17
C LYS A 19 -18.73 -0.27 7.97
N SER A 20 -18.05 0.87 8.09
CA SER A 20 -16.75 0.97 8.76
C SER A 20 -16.76 0.46 10.21
N PRO A 21 -17.79 0.67 11.06
CA PRO A 21 -17.71 0.19 12.45
C PRO A 21 -17.59 -1.34 12.56
N ARG A 22 -18.37 -2.07 11.73
CA ARG A 22 -18.30 -3.54 11.69
C ARG A 22 -16.96 -4.03 11.14
N PHE A 23 -16.44 -3.35 10.12
CA PHE A 23 -15.16 -3.69 9.52
C PHE A 23 -14.00 -3.45 10.51
N ILE A 24 -13.96 -2.27 11.15
CA ILE A 24 -12.98 -1.92 12.18
C ILE A 24 -13.01 -2.94 13.31
N HIS A 25 -14.21 -3.30 13.80
CA HIS A 25 -14.34 -4.32 14.83
C HIS A 25 -13.75 -5.67 14.38
N ARG A 26 -14.01 -6.10 13.15
CA ARG A 26 -13.49 -7.36 12.61
C ARG A 26 -11.97 -7.37 12.51
N VAL A 27 -11.36 -6.27 12.04
CA VAL A 27 -9.89 -6.14 11.95
C VAL A 27 -9.26 -6.19 13.35
N LYS A 28 -9.78 -5.40 14.30
CA LYS A 28 -9.28 -5.40 15.69
C LYS A 28 -9.45 -6.73 16.39
N ALA A 29 -10.60 -7.40 16.23
CA ALA A 29 -10.84 -8.73 16.78
C ALA A 29 -9.86 -9.76 16.18
N THR A 30 -9.59 -9.69 14.87
CA THR A 30 -8.63 -10.59 14.20
C THR A 30 -7.21 -10.37 14.74
N ARG A 31 -6.79 -9.10 14.89
CA ARG A 31 -5.49 -8.74 15.51
C ARG A 31 -5.39 -9.29 16.93
N SER A 32 -6.40 -9.07 17.76
CA SER A 32 -6.44 -9.55 19.14
C SER A 32 -6.34 -11.07 19.22
N ASN A 33 -7.08 -11.79 18.37
CA ASN A 33 -7.05 -13.26 18.33
C ASN A 33 -5.69 -13.80 17.90
N CYS A 34 -5.02 -13.15 16.94
CA CYS A 34 -3.66 -13.53 16.54
C CYS A 34 -2.66 -13.29 17.68
N ARG A 35 -2.74 -12.15 18.36
CA ARG A 35 -1.89 -11.84 19.51
C ARG A 35 -2.10 -12.81 20.67
N SER A 36 -3.34 -13.23 20.95
CA SER A 36 -3.60 -14.25 21.99
C SER A 36 -3.03 -15.63 21.66
N LEU A 37 -2.77 -15.89 20.37
CA LEU A 37 -2.09 -17.10 19.90
C LEU A 37 -0.57 -16.92 19.80
N GLY A 38 -0.03 -15.82 20.34
CA GLY A 38 1.41 -15.50 20.30
C GLY A 38 1.92 -15.09 18.92
N ARG A 39 1.04 -14.65 18.01
CA ARG A 39 1.41 -14.24 16.64
C ARG A 39 1.53 -12.72 16.54
N SER A 40 2.57 -12.24 15.85
CA SER A 40 2.66 -10.83 15.47
C SER A 40 1.74 -10.54 14.28
N THR A 41 1.26 -9.31 14.15
CA THR A 41 0.29 -8.92 13.12
C THR A 41 0.69 -7.63 12.43
N LEU A 42 0.53 -7.57 11.11
CA LEU A 42 0.62 -6.34 10.32
C LEU A 42 -0.68 -6.16 9.53
N THR A 43 -1.30 -5.00 9.64
CA THR A 43 -2.44 -4.60 8.81
C THR A 43 -1.92 -3.91 7.57
N VAL A 44 -2.21 -4.46 6.40
CA VAL A 44 -1.73 -3.98 5.11
C VAL A 44 -2.93 -3.54 4.28
N PHE A 45 -2.88 -2.34 3.73
CA PHE A 45 -3.93 -1.81 2.87
C PHE A 45 -3.38 -1.60 1.46
N SER A 46 -4.02 -2.13 0.42
CA SER A 46 -3.52 -1.94 -0.95
C SER A 46 -4.33 -0.92 -1.75
N GLY A 47 -4.73 0.19 -1.13
CA GLY A 47 -5.26 1.36 -1.85
C GLY A 47 -6.73 1.29 -2.24
N ASP A 48 -7.17 2.38 -2.88
CA ASP A 48 -8.54 2.64 -3.31
C ASP A 48 -9.53 2.78 -2.15
N CYS A 49 -9.46 3.93 -1.51
CA CYS A 49 -10.41 4.33 -0.47
C CYS A 49 -11.09 5.67 -0.72
N PHE A 50 -10.43 6.62 -1.39
CA PHE A 50 -10.94 8.00 -1.40
C PHE A 50 -12.06 8.27 -2.40
N SER A 51 -12.24 7.43 -3.42
CA SER A 51 -13.25 7.53 -4.50
C SER A 51 -13.61 6.10 -4.97
N PRO A 52 -14.78 5.78 -5.56
CA PRO A 52 -15.82 6.68 -6.10
C PRO A 52 -17.21 6.55 -5.43
N SER A 53 -17.28 6.50 -4.09
CA SER A 53 -18.60 6.54 -3.43
C SER A 53 -19.32 7.89 -3.59
N ILE A 54 -20.64 7.88 -3.50
CA ILE A 54 -21.45 9.13 -3.53
C ILE A 54 -20.94 10.13 -2.49
N MET A 55 -20.62 9.64 -1.29
CA MET A 55 -20.09 10.47 -0.21
C MET A 55 -18.71 11.06 -0.56
N SER A 56 -17.86 10.30 -1.26
CA SER A 56 -16.58 10.83 -1.76
C SER A 56 -16.74 11.94 -2.78
N THR A 57 -17.72 11.86 -3.69
CA THR A 57 -17.99 12.92 -4.66
C THR A 57 -18.36 14.24 -3.96
N ILE A 58 -19.08 14.16 -2.84
CA ILE A 58 -19.52 15.33 -2.08
C ILE A 58 -18.39 15.87 -1.18
N LEU A 59 -17.64 15.00 -0.53
CA LEU A 59 -16.67 15.36 0.52
C LEU A 59 -15.20 15.31 0.07
N GLY A 60 -14.94 14.95 -1.18
CA GLY A 60 -13.59 14.80 -1.72
C GLY A 60 -12.76 13.77 -0.96
N GLY A 61 -13.36 12.65 -0.55
CA GLY A 61 -12.70 11.54 0.15
C GLY A 61 -12.38 11.77 1.64
N GLU A 62 -12.61 12.97 2.18
CA GLU A 62 -12.22 13.32 3.56
C GLU A 62 -12.86 12.45 4.64
N GLN A 63 -14.04 11.90 4.37
CA GLN A 63 -14.76 11.03 5.30
C GLN A 63 -14.04 9.72 5.61
N MET A 64 -13.10 9.29 4.76
CA MET A 64 -12.45 7.99 4.89
C MET A 64 -11.32 8.01 5.91
N ALA A 65 -10.57 9.12 5.99
CA ALA A 65 -9.39 9.20 6.86
C ALA A 65 -9.70 8.87 8.33
N PRO A 66 -10.76 9.39 8.97
CA PRO A 66 -11.10 9.02 10.34
C PRO A 66 -11.36 7.52 10.53
N ALA A 67 -12.04 6.87 9.58
CA ALA A 67 -12.33 5.44 9.65
C ALA A 67 -11.06 4.60 9.45
N LEU A 68 -10.20 4.97 8.50
CA LEU A 68 -8.95 4.28 8.21
C LEU A 68 -7.97 4.37 9.38
N ASN A 69 -7.90 5.51 10.05
CA ASN A 69 -7.03 5.71 11.23
C ASN A 69 -7.40 4.80 12.41
N LEU A 70 -8.61 4.24 12.43
CA LEU A 70 -9.06 3.29 13.45
C LEU A 70 -8.71 1.84 13.11
N LEU A 71 -8.15 1.55 11.94
CA LEU A 71 -7.83 0.19 11.49
C LEU A 71 -6.43 -0.30 11.87
N ASP A 72 -5.63 0.54 12.55
CA ASP A 72 -4.24 0.24 12.91
C ASP A 72 -3.44 -0.25 11.69
N ILE A 73 -3.53 0.49 10.57
CA ILE A 73 -2.84 0.19 9.31
C ILE A 73 -1.35 0.41 9.52
N ASP A 74 -0.54 -0.63 9.24
CA ASP A 74 0.90 -0.56 9.37
C ASP A 74 1.55 -0.02 8.09
N VAL A 75 0.95 -0.28 6.92
CA VAL A 75 1.39 0.24 5.62
C VAL A 75 0.26 0.21 4.58
N ALA A 76 0.20 1.25 3.75
CA ALA A 76 -0.72 1.35 2.62
C ALA A 76 0.03 1.43 1.27
N CYS A 77 -0.58 0.95 0.18
CA CYS A 77 -0.16 1.27 -1.19
C CYS A 77 -1.15 2.25 -1.81
N LEU A 78 -0.65 3.16 -2.65
CA LEU A 78 -1.47 4.04 -3.47
C LEU A 78 -2.31 3.22 -4.45
N GLY A 79 -3.62 3.50 -4.52
CA GLY A 79 -4.52 2.98 -5.54
C GLY A 79 -4.85 4.02 -6.61
N ASN A 80 -5.56 3.59 -7.65
CA ASN A 80 -5.88 4.49 -8.75
C ASN A 80 -6.90 5.57 -8.41
N HIS A 81 -7.97 5.17 -7.73
CA HIS A 81 -9.06 6.06 -7.33
C HIS A 81 -8.66 7.00 -6.18
N ASP A 82 -7.53 6.74 -5.52
CA ASP A 82 -6.99 7.66 -4.53
C ASP A 82 -6.53 9.00 -5.15
N LEU A 83 -6.25 9.03 -6.46
CA LEU A 83 -5.88 10.25 -7.21
C LEU A 83 -7.03 10.88 -8.03
N ASP A 84 -8.27 10.41 -7.89
CA ASP A 84 -9.41 10.94 -8.66
C ASP A 84 -9.64 12.44 -8.44
N PHE A 85 -9.28 12.95 -7.26
CA PHE A 85 -9.37 14.38 -6.92
C PHE A 85 -8.04 15.14 -7.13
N GLY A 86 -7.07 14.51 -7.79
CA GLY A 86 -5.75 15.05 -8.10
C GLY A 86 -4.70 14.89 -6.99
N ILE A 87 -3.44 14.99 -7.38
CA ILE A 87 -2.26 14.81 -6.51
C ILE A 87 -2.30 15.72 -5.27
N SER A 88 -2.68 16.99 -5.44
CA SER A 88 -2.76 17.95 -4.33
C SER A 88 -3.77 17.54 -3.27
N LYS A 89 -4.94 17.01 -3.68
CA LYS A 89 -5.95 16.53 -2.73
C LYS A 89 -5.48 15.27 -2.03
N PHE A 90 -4.87 14.33 -2.75
CA PHE A 90 -4.28 13.14 -2.14
C PHE A 90 -3.20 13.50 -1.10
N LYS A 91 -2.24 14.38 -1.44
CA LYS A 91 -1.22 14.87 -0.50
C LYS A 91 -1.84 15.46 0.78
N TYR A 92 -2.99 16.13 0.66
CA TYR A 92 -3.74 16.65 1.80
C TYR A 92 -4.43 15.53 2.61
N LEU A 93 -5.05 14.54 1.95
CA LEU A 93 -5.72 13.42 2.61
C LEU A 93 -4.74 12.50 3.35
N VAL A 94 -3.58 12.22 2.75
CA VAL A 94 -2.51 11.43 3.38
C VAL A 94 -2.01 12.07 4.68
N LYS A 95 -1.93 13.42 4.75
CA LYS A 95 -1.59 14.12 5.99
C LYS A 95 -2.62 13.93 7.11
N LYS A 96 -3.84 13.50 6.79
CA LYS A 96 -4.87 13.13 7.76
C LYS A 96 -4.81 11.65 8.15
N CYS A 97 -4.06 10.83 7.44
CA CYS A 97 -3.84 9.43 7.77
C CYS A 97 -2.68 9.29 8.78
N ASN A 98 -2.76 8.31 9.67
CA ASN A 98 -1.72 8.03 10.68
C ASN A 98 -0.78 6.87 10.29
N PHE A 99 -0.75 6.53 9.01
CA PHE A 99 0.01 5.42 8.45
C PHE A 99 0.70 5.83 7.14
N PRO A 100 1.84 5.21 6.79
CA PRO A 100 2.57 5.55 5.56
C PRO A 100 1.88 4.98 4.32
N TRP A 101 1.99 5.72 3.22
CA TRP A 101 1.55 5.32 1.89
C TRP A 101 2.76 5.06 1.00
N LEU A 102 2.72 3.96 0.24
CA LEU A 102 3.77 3.52 -0.66
C LEU A 102 3.39 3.73 -2.12
N CYS A 103 4.36 4.20 -2.89
CA CYS A 103 4.36 4.14 -4.35
C CYS A 103 5.84 4.09 -4.77
N SER A 104 6.26 2.92 -5.22
CA SER A 104 7.66 2.59 -5.47
C SER A 104 8.07 2.86 -6.91
N ASN A 105 7.19 2.54 -7.85
CA ASN A 105 7.45 2.49 -9.28
C ASN A 105 6.80 3.63 -10.08
N ALA A 106 6.38 4.71 -9.42
CA ALA A 106 5.89 5.92 -10.08
C ALA A 106 6.42 7.20 -9.42
N ARG A 107 6.86 8.16 -10.25
CA ARG A 107 7.46 9.44 -9.81
C ARG A 107 6.86 10.62 -10.57
N GLU A 108 6.86 11.80 -9.95
CA GLU A 108 6.42 13.04 -10.60
C GLU A 108 7.52 13.55 -11.56
N ILE A 109 7.18 13.78 -12.84
CA ILE A 109 8.05 14.41 -13.82
C ILE A 109 8.31 15.86 -13.39
N GLY A 110 9.58 16.26 -13.41
CA GLY A 110 10.02 17.60 -13.02
C GLY A 110 10.77 17.59 -11.67
N THR A 111 10.22 16.95 -10.64
CA THR A 111 10.92 16.82 -9.34
C THR A 111 11.74 15.53 -9.24
N GLY A 112 11.27 14.44 -9.87
CA GLY A 112 11.84 13.09 -9.68
C GLY A 112 11.49 12.45 -8.34
N ASP A 113 10.69 13.14 -7.52
CA ASP A 113 10.19 12.63 -6.24
C ASP A 113 9.19 11.51 -6.46
N GLN A 114 8.99 10.70 -5.42
CA GLN A 114 7.96 9.67 -5.43
C GLN A 114 6.57 10.28 -5.57
N LEU A 115 5.73 9.58 -6.36
CA LEU A 115 4.42 10.07 -6.71
C LEU A 115 3.61 10.44 -5.46
N ALA A 116 3.09 11.66 -5.49
CA ALA A 116 2.19 12.18 -4.50
C ALA A 116 2.77 12.24 -3.08
N GLY A 117 4.11 12.25 -2.96
CA GLY A 117 4.82 12.26 -1.68
C GLY A 117 4.77 10.92 -0.94
N CYS A 118 4.43 9.83 -1.62
CA CYS A 118 4.48 8.49 -1.05
C CYS A 118 5.92 8.07 -0.73
N CYS A 119 6.09 7.12 0.18
CA CYS A 119 7.39 6.50 0.40
C CYS A 119 7.70 5.49 -0.72
N GLU A 120 8.98 5.39 -1.11
CA GLU A 120 9.42 4.37 -2.07
C GLU A 120 9.29 2.96 -1.50
N TYR A 121 9.58 2.78 -0.22
CA TYR A 121 9.49 1.51 0.49
C TYR A 121 9.48 1.78 2.00
N ILE A 122 9.18 0.74 2.80
CA ILE A 122 9.36 0.79 4.24
C ILE A 122 9.84 -0.57 4.76
N VAL A 123 10.66 -0.57 5.80
CA VAL A 123 11.04 -1.80 6.54
C VAL A 123 10.31 -1.77 7.88
N LEU A 124 9.55 -2.82 8.16
CA LEU A 124 8.87 -3.00 9.43
C LEU A 124 9.52 -4.17 10.17
N ASP A 125 10.12 -3.89 11.33
CA ASP A 125 10.74 -4.90 12.19
C ASP A 125 9.79 -5.26 13.33
N LYS A 126 9.27 -6.49 13.29
CA LYS A 126 8.37 -7.03 14.32
C LYS A 126 9.02 -8.11 15.16
N ARG A 127 10.34 -8.27 15.12
CA ARG A 127 11.04 -9.38 15.80
C ARG A 127 10.92 -9.33 17.32
N GLU A 128 10.84 -8.14 17.92
CA GLU A 128 10.57 -7.99 19.37
C GLU A 128 9.20 -8.53 19.78
N GLU A 129 8.24 -8.58 18.85
CA GLU A 129 6.90 -9.16 19.04
C GLU A 129 6.85 -10.63 18.58
N GLY A 130 8.00 -11.26 18.33
CA GLY A 130 8.10 -12.61 17.76
C GLY A 130 7.70 -12.69 16.28
N GLY A 131 7.61 -11.55 15.59
CA GLY A 131 7.35 -11.45 14.15
C GLY A 131 8.63 -11.44 13.31
N ALA A 132 8.50 -10.97 12.07
CA ALA A 132 9.57 -10.90 11.07
C ALA A 132 9.95 -9.44 10.77
N LYS A 133 11.18 -9.23 10.30
CA LYS A 133 11.63 -7.99 9.68
C LYS A 133 11.33 -8.05 8.18
N LEU A 134 10.35 -7.27 7.73
CA LEU A 134 9.84 -7.32 6.37
C LEU A 134 10.08 -6.00 5.63
N LEU A 135 10.53 -6.11 4.38
CA LEU A 135 10.57 -4.99 3.44
C LEU A 135 9.26 -4.92 2.66
N PHE A 136 8.59 -3.78 2.71
CA PHE A 136 7.37 -3.50 1.95
C PHE A 136 7.68 -2.55 0.79
N ILE A 137 7.18 -2.91 -0.39
CA ILE A 137 7.21 -2.08 -1.60
C ILE A 137 5.78 -1.93 -2.14
N GLY A 138 5.42 -0.73 -2.59
CA GLY A 138 4.09 -0.41 -3.12
C GLY A 138 4.13 -0.31 -4.63
N LEU A 139 3.45 -1.18 -5.36
CA LEU A 139 3.54 -1.22 -6.83
C LEU A 139 2.17 -0.97 -7.46
N VAL A 140 2.14 -0.08 -8.44
CA VAL A 140 0.93 0.25 -9.21
C VAL A 140 1.07 -0.25 -10.65
N GLU A 141 -0.04 -0.60 -11.31
CA GLU A 141 -0.01 -1.03 -12.72
C GLU A 141 0.01 0.14 -13.70
N HIS A 142 0.69 -0.01 -14.85
CA HIS A 142 0.72 1.03 -15.88
C HIS A 142 -0.67 1.38 -16.43
N GLY A 143 -1.56 0.37 -16.52
CA GLY A 143 -2.93 0.55 -17.01
C GLY A 143 -3.76 1.55 -16.19
N TRP A 144 -3.30 1.90 -14.97
CA TRP A 144 -3.85 3.01 -14.20
C TRP A 144 -3.72 4.36 -14.91
N LEU A 145 -2.64 4.59 -15.66
CA LEU A 145 -2.44 5.89 -16.31
C LEU A 145 -3.63 6.27 -17.21
N ASP A 146 -4.30 5.29 -17.81
CA ASP A 146 -5.49 5.50 -18.63
C ASP A 146 -6.78 5.72 -17.82
N THR A 147 -6.79 5.36 -16.52
CA THR A 147 -7.96 5.52 -15.62
C THR A 147 -7.86 6.76 -14.72
N LEU A 148 -6.74 7.48 -14.74
CA LEU A 148 -6.56 8.72 -14.00
C LEU A 148 -7.41 9.85 -14.55
N ALA A 149 -8.49 10.20 -13.84
CA ALA A 149 -9.37 11.30 -14.25
C ALA A 149 -8.71 12.69 -14.11
N SER A 150 -7.77 12.83 -13.18
CA SER A 150 -7.25 14.14 -12.73
C SER A 150 -5.72 14.25 -12.79
N VAL A 151 -5.03 13.27 -13.38
CA VAL A 151 -3.58 13.25 -13.48
C VAL A 151 -3.20 12.83 -14.89
N GLU A 152 -2.43 13.68 -15.57
CA GLU A 152 -2.02 13.42 -16.94
C GLU A 152 -0.85 12.41 -16.95
N PRO A 153 -0.88 11.36 -17.79
CA PRO A 153 0.23 10.40 -17.89
C PRO A 153 1.58 11.05 -18.18
N SER A 154 1.57 12.16 -18.92
CA SER A 154 2.77 12.96 -19.25
C SER A 154 3.43 13.63 -18.03
N GLN A 155 2.79 13.61 -16.87
CA GLN A 155 3.32 14.13 -15.61
C GLN A 155 4.01 13.04 -14.76
N LEU A 156 4.00 11.79 -15.21
CA LEU A 156 4.45 10.64 -14.43
C LEU A 156 5.57 9.87 -15.13
N MET A 157 6.63 9.56 -14.40
CA MET A 157 7.58 8.52 -14.78
C MET A 157 7.14 7.21 -14.14
N PHE A 158 6.85 6.22 -14.97
CA PHE A 158 6.48 4.88 -14.53
C PHE A 158 7.58 3.89 -14.85
N GLU A 159 7.85 2.98 -13.91
CA GLU A 159 8.73 1.83 -14.10
C GLU A 159 7.92 0.53 -14.02
N ASP A 160 8.20 -0.42 -14.90
CA ASP A 160 7.56 -1.73 -14.85
C ASP A 160 7.78 -2.39 -13.47
N PRO A 161 6.72 -2.93 -12.82
CA PRO A 161 6.85 -3.53 -11.50
C PRO A 161 7.88 -4.66 -11.39
N ILE A 162 8.03 -5.49 -12.44
CA ILE A 162 9.00 -6.59 -12.45
C ILE A 162 10.42 -6.03 -12.54
N ASP A 163 10.64 -5.06 -13.42
CA ASP A 163 11.94 -4.39 -13.58
C ASP A 163 12.35 -3.66 -12.30
N TYR A 164 11.41 -2.92 -11.69
CA TYR A 164 11.62 -2.26 -10.40
C TYR A 164 12.06 -3.27 -9.34
N ILE A 165 11.35 -4.39 -9.18
CA ILE A 165 11.71 -5.40 -8.18
C ILE A 165 13.10 -5.97 -8.44
N LYS A 166 13.39 -6.38 -9.68
CA LYS A 166 14.68 -7.01 -10.03
C LYS A 166 15.86 -6.08 -9.75
N ARG A 167 15.69 -4.79 -9.99
CA ARG A 167 16.71 -3.77 -9.74
C ARG A 167 16.81 -3.40 -8.25
N ARG A 168 15.70 -3.07 -7.61
CA ARG A 168 15.70 -2.46 -6.27
C ARG A 168 15.74 -3.43 -5.11
N VAL A 169 15.10 -4.59 -5.21
CA VAL A 169 15.05 -5.52 -4.08
C VAL A 169 16.44 -6.04 -3.67
N PRO A 170 17.36 -6.38 -4.59
CA PRO A 170 18.72 -6.76 -4.23
C PRO A 170 19.46 -5.64 -3.46
N GLU A 171 19.42 -4.41 -3.97
CA GLU A 171 20.05 -3.24 -3.33
C GLU A 171 19.52 -3.01 -1.91
N LEU A 172 18.19 -3.12 -1.73
CA LEU A 172 17.56 -2.92 -0.42
C LEU A 172 17.86 -4.06 0.55
N LYS A 173 17.91 -5.31 0.07
CA LYS A 173 18.32 -6.45 0.89
C LYS A 173 19.77 -6.32 1.37
N GLU A 174 20.67 -5.87 0.50
CA GLU A 174 22.06 -5.60 0.87
C GLU A 174 22.16 -4.46 1.89
N LYS A 175 21.45 -3.35 1.65
CA LYS A 175 21.46 -2.16 2.53
C LYS A 175 20.98 -2.46 3.95
N TYR A 176 19.84 -3.12 4.09
CA TYR A 176 19.22 -3.31 5.41
C TYR A 176 19.74 -4.54 6.15
N GLN A 177 20.39 -5.46 5.42
CA GLN A 177 20.78 -6.79 5.87
C GLN A 177 19.60 -7.54 6.51
N ASP A 178 19.75 -8.84 6.82
CA ASP A 178 18.85 -9.60 7.70
C ASP A 178 17.31 -9.42 7.52
N ILE A 179 16.83 -9.08 6.32
CA ILE A 179 15.41 -9.01 6.00
C ILE A 179 14.89 -10.43 5.78
N ASP A 180 13.88 -10.82 6.55
CA ASP A 180 13.27 -12.16 6.50
C ASP A 180 12.44 -12.37 5.22
N GLY A 181 11.92 -11.29 4.64
CA GLY A 181 11.09 -11.37 3.45
C GLY A 181 10.75 -10.00 2.85
N VAL A 182 10.31 -10.05 1.59
CA VAL A 182 9.83 -8.88 0.86
C VAL A 182 8.35 -9.08 0.56
N VAL A 183 7.55 -8.07 0.85
CA VAL A 183 6.12 -8.04 0.58
C VAL A 183 5.87 -6.95 -0.45
N ALA A 184 5.47 -7.37 -1.66
CA ALA A 184 4.90 -6.45 -2.64
C ALA A 184 3.44 -6.20 -2.28
N VAL A 185 3.11 -4.94 -1.96
CA VAL A 185 1.74 -4.46 -1.80
C VAL A 185 1.35 -3.83 -3.12
N THR A 186 0.53 -4.53 -3.89
CA THR A 186 0.23 -4.17 -5.26
C THR A 186 -1.16 -3.57 -5.38
N HIS A 187 -1.30 -2.52 -6.19
CA HIS A 187 -2.59 -2.08 -6.70
C HIS A 187 -2.61 -2.36 -8.20
N GLN A 188 -2.76 -3.65 -8.50
CA GLN A 188 -2.72 -4.20 -9.85
C GLN A 188 -3.87 -5.19 -10.01
N ARG A 189 -4.24 -5.47 -11.25
CA ARG A 189 -5.17 -6.57 -11.52
C ARG A 189 -4.48 -7.91 -11.27
N MET A 190 -5.26 -8.90 -10.84
CA MET A 190 -4.76 -10.24 -10.52
C MET A 190 -3.83 -10.87 -11.58
N PRO A 191 -4.06 -10.77 -12.91
CA PRO A 191 -3.12 -11.30 -13.89
C PRO A 191 -1.71 -10.69 -13.80
N ASN A 192 -1.62 -9.40 -13.47
CA ASN A 192 -0.35 -8.70 -13.29
C ASN A 192 0.32 -9.11 -11.97
N ASP A 193 -0.45 -9.32 -10.89
CA ASP A 193 0.08 -9.90 -9.65
C ASP A 193 0.67 -11.29 -9.85
N VAL A 194 -0.01 -12.14 -10.64
CA VAL A 194 0.48 -13.48 -11.00
C VAL A 194 1.75 -13.38 -11.82
N ALA A 195 1.79 -12.49 -12.82
CA ALA A 195 2.98 -12.26 -13.62
C ALA A 195 4.16 -11.76 -12.76
N LEU A 196 3.91 -10.85 -11.81
CA LEU A 196 4.90 -10.37 -10.85
C LEU A 196 5.41 -11.48 -9.95
N ALA A 197 4.53 -12.34 -9.42
CA ALA A 197 4.91 -13.45 -8.56
C ALA A 197 5.77 -14.51 -9.29
N LEU A 198 5.51 -14.73 -10.57
CA LEU A 198 6.25 -15.68 -11.41
C LEU A 198 7.60 -15.13 -11.88
N ASN A 199 7.65 -13.84 -12.27
CA ASN A 199 8.79 -13.26 -12.97
C ASN A 199 9.61 -12.26 -12.14
N GLY A 200 9.05 -11.78 -11.03
CA GLY A 200 9.65 -10.76 -10.17
C GLY A 200 10.59 -11.32 -9.10
N LYS A 201 10.76 -12.64 -8.99
CA LYS A 201 11.77 -13.18 -8.07
C LYS A 201 13.16 -12.77 -8.55
N PRO A 202 13.96 -12.05 -7.74
CA PRO A 202 15.36 -11.82 -8.08
C PRO A 202 16.02 -13.19 -8.25
N HIS A 203 16.74 -13.39 -9.35
CA HIS A 203 17.59 -14.57 -9.48
C HIS A 203 18.61 -14.50 -8.33
N ILE A 204 18.48 -15.43 -7.38
CA ILE A 204 19.38 -15.59 -6.23
C ILE A 204 20.57 -16.39 -6.71
#